data_AF-A0A0F6SFV1-F1
#
_entry.id   AF-A0A0F6SFV1-F1
#
_cell.length_a   1.000
_cell.length_b   1.000
_cell.length_c   1.000
_cell.angle_alpha   90.00
_cell.angle_beta   90.00
_cell.angle_gamma   90.00
#
_symmetry.space_group_name_H-M   'P 1'
#
loop_
_entity.id
_entity.type
_entity.pdbx_description
1 polymer ?
#
loop_
_entity_poly.entity_id
_entity_poly.type
_entity_poly.pdbx_seq_one_letter_code
_entity_poly.pdbx_strand_id
1 'polypeptide(L)'
;MARTSSERRARIDDRLTDPPEPTGGGRRVAIGCVVALLAVALLAGGLGLVAGAWTRFAQPALDTRDHEDAPAAGDPTASAPGDPTGPRPTGDPLAEMRRRYVPSPHVRVEGMIPSDRALGRTPLPQPWQSGRSADTPWIVHGARYQPGSAPSASGQPAPRIGHDVGEQPDRPLTILAGVPAEARVRAADASGGPGVTAYTIAFDGYRGHFVLPATVPTELGVVSASGSDGATVRFTIGAPIRQDGTLASSGQAFRVVARIAAIDDQGRMSPWVTRELSVLPVGTGDVEVALTMSEATDLDLYVTDPTGNTVYFGNTTGVSGGHLDLDANAACSGNLGVDNEHVYWPTGRAPRGTYSVRVAHYESCIQGRPVDYRITVRNCGETVVLSGRFAGGAQAQQCLSNGQDPSWCQDVVSFVVPPCAPPNGP
;
A
#
# COMPACT_ATOMS: atom_id res chain seq x y z
N MET A 1 76.06 -30.53 -15.38
CA MET A 1 75.52 -30.75 -16.75
C MET A 1 74.05 -30.34 -16.70
N ALA A 2 73.62 -29.30 -17.42
CA ALA A 2 73.24 -29.31 -18.86
C ALA A 2 71.93 -30.12 -19.08
N ARG A 3 70.81 -29.47 -19.45
CA ARG A 3 70.22 -29.34 -20.82
C ARG A 3 69.81 -30.71 -21.42
N THR A 4 68.65 -30.92 -22.05
CA THR A 4 67.81 -30.01 -22.87
C THR A 4 66.34 -30.52 -23.06
N SER A 5 65.55 -29.79 -23.87
CA SER A 5 64.26 -30.12 -24.53
C SER A 5 64.21 -31.48 -25.29
N SER A 6 63.11 -32.02 -25.86
CA SER A 6 61.77 -31.53 -26.34
C SER A 6 60.77 -32.73 -26.36
N GLU A 7 59.51 -32.75 -26.83
CA GLU A 7 58.59 -31.83 -27.57
C GLU A 7 57.15 -32.02 -26.95
N ARG A 8 55.93 -32.15 -27.54
CA ARG A 8 55.29 -32.13 -28.88
C ARG A 8 53.80 -31.72 -28.79
N ARG A 9 53.32 -30.90 -29.76
CA ARG A 9 51.93 -30.61 -30.26
C ARG A 9 50.72 -30.91 -29.34
N ALA A 10 49.79 -29.99 -29.09
CA ALA A 10 48.79 -29.44 -30.03
C ALA A 10 47.87 -28.39 -29.30
N ARG A 11 47.00 -27.55 -29.91
CA ARG A 11 46.82 -26.98 -31.27
C ARG A 11 45.66 -25.94 -31.21
N ILE A 12 45.86 -24.72 -31.76
CA ILE A 12 44.86 -23.64 -32.05
C ILE A 12 44.18 -23.07 -30.79
N ASP A 13 44.46 -21.84 -30.36
CA ASP A 13 44.24 -20.48 -30.93
C ASP A 13 42.85 -19.90 -30.62
N ASP A 14 42.87 -18.64 -30.18
CA ASP A 14 41.78 -17.86 -29.60
C ASP A 14 41.91 -16.40 -30.08
N ARG A 15 40.82 -15.76 -30.54
CA ARG A 15 40.81 -14.33 -30.85
C ARG A 15 39.43 -13.68 -31.06
N LEU A 16 39.37 -12.46 -30.51
CA LEU A 16 38.35 -11.42 -30.66
C LEU A 16 37.90 -11.16 -32.10
N THR A 17 36.64 -10.72 -32.24
CA THR A 17 36.13 -9.97 -33.40
C THR A 17 35.25 -8.82 -32.93
N ASP A 18 35.47 -7.62 -33.46
CA ASP A 18 34.54 -6.47 -33.41
C ASP A 18 34.80 -5.59 -34.68
N PRO A 19 33.99 -4.55 -35.01
CA PRO A 19 33.34 -4.52 -36.32
C PRO A 19 33.99 -3.63 -37.40
N PRO A 20 33.57 -3.76 -38.68
CA PRO A 20 33.94 -2.89 -39.79
C PRO A 20 32.89 -1.81 -40.14
N GLU A 21 33.37 -0.66 -40.63
CA GLU A 21 32.58 0.41 -41.29
C GLU A 21 32.97 0.55 -42.80
N PRO A 22 32.22 1.30 -43.63
CA PRO A 22 32.09 0.98 -45.06
C PRO A 22 32.91 1.80 -46.08
N THR A 23 33.26 1.15 -47.19
CA THR A 23 33.61 1.76 -48.51
C THR A 23 33.18 0.79 -49.64
N GLY A 24 32.91 1.17 -50.90
CA GLY A 24 32.76 2.53 -51.47
C GLY A 24 32.75 2.56 -53.02
N GLY A 25 31.56 2.61 -53.65
CA GLY A 25 31.32 3.15 -55.02
C GLY A 25 31.44 2.22 -56.25
N GLY A 26 30.59 2.46 -57.27
CA GLY A 26 30.72 1.83 -58.61
C GLY A 26 29.49 1.88 -59.56
N ARG A 27 29.49 2.82 -60.54
CA ARG A 27 28.77 2.88 -61.86
C ARG A 27 27.47 2.02 -62.06
N ARG A 28 26.27 2.59 -62.30
CA ARG A 28 25.73 3.40 -63.44
C ARG A 28 25.13 2.59 -64.62
N VAL A 29 24.00 3.12 -65.16
CA VAL A 29 23.23 2.72 -66.38
C VAL A 29 22.37 1.43 -66.23
N ALA A 30 21.17 1.29 -66.81
CA ALA A 30 19.92 2.10 -66.84
C ALA A 30 19.00 1.64 -68.00
N ILE A 31 17.78 1.17 -67.68
CA ILE A 31 16.57 0.84 -68.48
C ILE A 31 15.45 0.70 -67.41
N GLY A 32 14.16 1.02 -67.58
CA GLY A 32 13.36 1.58 -68.68
C GLY A 32 11.86 1.26 -68.44
N CYS A 33 10.92 2.09 -68.91
CA CYS A 33 9.47 2.09 -68.60
C CYS A 33 9.11 2.46 -67.14
N VAL A 34 8.29 3.47 -66.77
CA VAL A 34 7.18 4.27 -67.37
C VAL A 34 5.78 3.64 -67.18
N VAL A 35 4.78 4.50 -66.89
CA VAL A 35 3.37 4.23 -66.48
C VAL A 35 3.24 3.88 -64.98
N ALA A 36 2.42 4.53 -64.15
CA ALA A 36 1.68 5.81 -64.25
C ALA A 36 1.26 6.33 -62.82
N LEU A 37 0.61 7.50 -62.75
CA LEU A 37 -0.07 8.05 -61.57
C LEU A 37 -1.58 7.75 -61.59
N LEU A 38 -2.24 7.73 -60.43
CA LEU A 38 -3.47 8.49 -60.19
C LEU A 38 -3.84 8.55 -58.70
N ALA A 39 -4.41 9.69 -58.28
CA ALA A 39 -5.06 9.88 -56.99
C ALA A 39 -6.46 10.45 -57.23
N VAL A 40 -7.43 10.07 -56.40
CA VAL A 40 -8.83 10.56 -56.45
C VAL A 40 -9.32 10.75 -55.01
N ALA A 41 -10.16 11.75 -54.79
CA ALA A 41 -10.74 12.08 -53.50
C ALA A 41 -12.21 12.50 -53.64
N LEU A 42 -12.98 12.39 -52.55
CA LEU A 42 -14.32 13.00 -52.34
C LEU A 42 -15.45 12.46 -53.26
N LEU A 43 -16.75 12.48 -52.92
CA LEU A 43 -17.53 13.33 -52.01
C LEU A 43 -18.90 12.66 -51.68
N ALA A 44 -19.78 13.42 -51.01
CA ALA A 44 -21.23 13.25 -50.78
C ALA A 44 -21.71 12.27 -49.67
N GLY A 45 -22.73 12.59 -48.85
CA GLY A 45 -23.31 13.93 -48.58
C GLY A 45 -24.83 13.97 -48.34
N GLY A 46 -25.25 14.71 -47.30
CA GLY A 46 -26.65 15.07 -47.02
C GLY A 46 -27.36 14.17 -45.99
N LEU A 47 -28.48 14.58 -45.39
CA LEU A 47 -29.11 15.93 -45.35
C LEU A 47 -30.09 15.96 -44.16
N GLY A 48 -30.12 17.03 -43.35
CA GLY A 48 -30.85 16.99 -42.07
C GLY A 48 -31.06 18.34 -41.36
N LEU A 49 -31.53 19.36 -42.09
CA LEU A 49 -31.99 20.62 -41.47
C LEU A 49 -33.47 20.53 -41.11
N VAL A 50 -33.80 20.79 -39.84
CA VAL A 50 -35.14 21.22 -39.42
C VAL A 50 -34.99 22.43 -38.50
N ALA A 51 -35.44 23.59 -38.98
CA ALA A 51 -35.62 24.76 -38.14
C ALA A 51 -37.07 24.78 -37.62
N GLY A 52 -37.23 24.93 -36.31
CA GLY A 52 -38.54 25.13 -35.66
C GLY A 52 -38.40 26.20 -34.58
N ALA A 53 -39.04 27.35 -34.78
CA ALA A 53 -38.87 28.50 -33.91
C ALA A 53 -40.21 29.19 -33.62
N TRP A 54 -40.35 29.67 -32.38
CA TRP A 54 -41.41 30.54 -31.86
C TRP A 54 -42.86 30.02 -31.88
N THR A 55 -43.35 29.66 -30.69
CA THR A 55 -44.56 30.29 -30.14
C THR A 55 -44.37 30.60 -28.66
N ARG A 56 -44.84 31.79 -28.23
CA ARG A 56 -45.04 32.16 -26.82
C ARG A 56 -46.52 32.52 -26.65
N PHE A 57 -47.28 31.66 -25.96
CA PHE A 57 -48.56 32.00 -25.33
C PHE A 57 -48.64 31.15 -24.06
N ALA A 58 -48.62 31.75 -22.86
CA ALA A 58 -49.70 32.51 -22.19
C ALA A 58 -50.64 31.58 -21.42
N GLN A 59 -50.75 31.81 -20.10
CA GLN A 59 -51.60 31.05 -19.18
C GLN A 59 -53.05 31.57 -19.19
N PRO A 60 -54.03 30.66 -19.07
CA PRO A 60 -55.18 30.80 -18.18
C PRO A 60 -54.86 30.09 -16.85
N ALA A 61 -55.03 30.65 -15.67
CA ALA A 61 -56.23 31.25 -15.06
C ALA A 61 -57.19 30.21 -14.42
N LEU A 62 -57.12 30.16 -13.08
CA LEU A 62 -58.24 29.98 -12.11
C LEU A 62 -59.04 28.66 -12.09
N ASP A 63 -59.06 28.03 -10.90
CA ASP A 63 -60.21 28.20 -10.01
C ASP A 63 -59.72 28.36 -8.55
N THR A 64 -60.61 28.78 -7.65
CA THR A 64 -60.38 29.09 -6.24
C THR A 64 -61.41 28.40 -5.34
N ARG A 65 -61.21 28.52 -4.01
CA ARG A 65 -62.07 28.17 -2.84
C ARG A 65 -61.39 27.17 -1.89
N ASP A 66 -61.41 27.35 -0.56
CA ASP A 66 -62.00 28.41 0.28
C ASP A 66 -61.06 28.84 1.43
N HIS A 67 -61.41 29.96 2.09
CA HIS A 67 -60.88 30.40 3.40
C HIS A 67 -61.54 29.56 4.54
N GLU A 68 -61.35 29.73 5.85
CA GLU A 68 -60.78 30.76 6.75
C GLU A 68 -60.02 30.03 7.92
N ASP A 69 -59.27 30.61 8.85
CA ASP A 69 -58.93 32.00 9.24
C ASP A 69 -57.52 32.02 9.91
N ALA A 70 -56.98 33.18 10.30
CA ALA A 70 -55.80 33.30 11.16
C ALA A 70 -55.83 34.53 12.10
N PRO A 71 -55.25 34.45 13.31
CA PRO A 71 -54.75 35.64 13.99
C PRO A 71 -53.25 35.59 14.34
N ALA A 72 -52.50 36.45 13.66
CA ALA A 72 -51.36 37.27 14.10
C ALA A 72 -50.33 36.78 15.14
N ALA A 73 -49.06 36.83 14.69
CA ALA A 73 -47.89 37.43 15.35
C ALA A 73 -47.23 36.74 16.58
N GLY A 74 -46.02 36.22 16.33
CA GLY A 74 -44.95 36.01 17.31
C GLY A 74 -43.60 35.96 16.59
N ASP A 75 -42.69 36.88 16.90
CA ASP A 75 -41.40 37.05 16.20
C ASP A 75 -40.31 36.12 16.79
N PRO A 76 -39.77 35.15 16.03
CA PRO A 76 -38.69 34.28 16.51
C PRO A 76 -37.33 34.99 16.34
N THR A 77 -36.95 35.76 17.36
CA THR A 77 -35.60 36.33 17.51
C THR A 77 -34.51 35.29 17.24
N ALA A 78 -33.43 35.70 16.59
CA ALA A 78 -32.33 34.84 16.14
C ALA A 78 -31.84 33.84 17.21
N SER A 79 -31.99 32.54 16.94
CA SER A 79 -31.41 31.47 17.76
C SER A 79 -29.88 31.55 17.75
N ALA A 80 -29.32 31.74 18.95
CA ALA A 80 -27.88 31.66 19.22
C ALA A 80 -27.33 30.23 18.94
N PRO A 81 -26.00 30.02 18.85
CA PRO A 81 -25.44 28.79 18.29
C PRO A 81 -25.81 27.54 19.11
N GLY A 82 -25.96 26.43 18.39
CA GLY A 82 -26.47 25.16 18.92
C GLY A 82 -25.65 24.57 20.07
N ASP A 83 -26.39 24.04 21.03
CA ASP A 83 -25.96 23.29 22.21
C ASP A 83 -24.78 22.31 21.95
N PRO A 84 -23.66 22.40 22.71
CA PRO A 84 -22.52 21.50 22.56
C PRO A 84 -22.74 20.09 23.17
N THR A 85 -23.92 19.78 23.72
CA THR A 85 -24.23 18.49 24.37
C THR A 85 -24.81 17.41 23.45
N GLY A 86 -24.75 17.60 22.13
CA GLY A 86 -24.88 16.50 21.17
C GLY A 86 -23.97 15.32 21.59
N PRO A 87 -24.45 14.06 21.52
CA PRO A 87 -23.82 12.95 22.22
C PRO A 87 -22.37 12.76 21.77
N ARG A 88 -21.44 12.89 22.72
CA ARG A 88 -20.03 12.51 22.51
C ARG A 88 -19.98 11.08 21.96
N PRO A 89 -19.11 10.78 20.98
CA PRO A 89 -18.86 9.40 20.59
C PRO A 89 -18.16 8.67 21.75
N THR A 90 -18.94 8.01 22.59
CA THR A 90 -18.50 7.17 23.71
C THR A 90 -18.32 5.70 23.29
N GLY A 91 -18.35 5.42 21.99
CA GLY A 91 -18.16 4.09 21.44
C GLY A 91 -16.68 3.71 21.31
N ASP A 92 -16.43 2.40 21.39
CA ASP A 92 -15.16 1.80 20.97
C ASP A 92 -14.75 2.31 19.57
N PRO A 93 -13.56 2.93 19.41
CA PRO A 93 -13.05 3.39 18.12
C PRO A 93 -12.97 2.29 17.06
N LEU A 94 -12.72 1.04 17.45
CA LEU A 94 -12.61 -0.07 16.52
C LEU A 94 -14.00 -0.59 16.10
N ALA A 95 -15.00 -0.59 16.97
CA ALA A 95 -16.41 -0.78 16.59
C ALA A 95 -16.90 0.31 15.62
N GLU A 96 -16.37 1.54 15.69
CA GLU A 96 -16.65 2.59 14.70
C GLU A 96 -15.97 2.33 13.35
N MET A 97 -14.70 1.91 13.34
CA MET A 97 -14.04 1.46 12.10
C MET A 97 -14.78 0.27 11.45
N ARG A 98 -15.19 -0.73 12.25
CA ARG A 98 -15.99 -1.89 11.79
C ARG A 98 -17.34 -1.52 11.16
N ARG A 99 -17.85 -0.30 11.39
CA ARG A 99 -19.05 0.24 10.69
C ARG A 99 -18.69 0.98 9.40
N ARG A 100 -17.57 1.70 9.35
CA ARG A 100 -17.16 2.52 8.20
C ARG A 100 -16.38 1.76 7.13
N TYR A 101 -15.84 0.57 7.43
CA TYR A 101 -15.15 -0.29 6.49
C TYR A 101 -15.99 -1.54 6.20
N VAL A 102 -16.46 -1.66 4.96
CA VAL A 102 -17.29 -2.77 4.48
C VAL A 102 -16.45 -3.65 3.53
N PRO A 103 -15.83 -4.73 4.02
CA PRO A 103 -15.09 -5.67 3.17
C PRO A 103 -16.04 -6.50 2.31
N SER A 104 -15.55 -7.00 1.18
CA SER A 104 -16.30 -7.96 0.35
C SER A 104 -16.22 -9.40 0.91
N PRO A 105 -17.07 -10.34 0.43
CA PRO A 105 -16.99 -11.76 0.78
C PRO A 105 -15.72 -12.48 0.32
N HIS A 106 -14.89 -11.85 -0.53
CA HIS A 106 -13.71 -12.47 -1.15
C HIS A 106 -12.41 -12.19 -0.40
N VAL A 107 -12.45 -11.30 0.61
CA VAL A 107 -11.28 -10.86 1.36
C VAL A 107 -11.46 -11.04 2.86
N ARG A 108 -10.34 -11.23 3.57
CA ARG A 108 -10.29 -11.30 5.04
C ARG A 108 -9.67 -10.03 5.59
N VAL A 109 -10.29 -9.45 6.63
CA VAL A 109 -9.65 -8.36 7.41
C VAL A 109 -8.56 -8.98 8.29
N GLU A 110 -7.31 -8.60 8.06
CA GLU A 110 -6.14 -9.03 8.86
C GLU A 110 -5.98 -8.19 10.14
N GLY A 111 -6.48 -6.95 10.13
CA GLY A 111 -6.37 -6.06 11.26
C GLY A 111 -6.87 -4.65 10.98
N MET A 112 -7.13 -3.91 12.05
CA MET A 112 -7.58 -2.53 12.04
C MET A 112 -6.90 -1.78 13.20
N ILE A 113 -6.55 -0.51 12.97
CA ILE A 113 -5.85 0.35 13.92
C ILE A 113 -6.51 1.73 13.90
N PRO A 114 -7.16 2.16 14.99
CA PRO A 114 -7.70 3.52 15.10
C PRO A 114 -6.62 4.59 15.01
N SER A 115 -6.99 5.78 14.55
CA SER A 115 -6.11 6.94 14.55
C SER A 115 -5.79 7.38 15.99
N ASP A 116 -4.60 7.96 16.21
CA ASP A 116 -4.21 8.49 17.53
C ASP A 116 -5.21 9.54 18.06
N ARG A 117 -5.90 10.25 17.15
CA ARG A 117 -7.00 11.17 17.46
C ARG A 117 -8.24 10.47 18.03
N ALA A 118 -8.59 9.28 17.53
CA ALA A 118 -9.72 8.50 18.01
C ALA A 118 -9.44 7.83 19.36
N LEU A 119 -8.17 7.52 19.65
CA LEU A 119 -7.71 7.00 20.94
C LEU A 119 -7.62 8.12 22.00
N GLY A 120 -7.12 9.30 21.60
CA GLY A 120 -7.02 10.48 22.45
C GLY A 120 -6.02 10.30 23.59
N ARG A 121 -6.36 10.78 24.79
CA ARG A 121 -5.62 10.50 26.04
C ARG A 121 -6.16 9.28 26.80
N THR A 122 -7.10 8.54 26.23
CA THR A 122 -7.69 7.36 26.85
C THR A 122 -6.60 6.30 27.00
N PRO A 123 -6.36 5.72 28.19
CA PRO A 123 -5.49 4.56 28.30
C PRO A 123 -6.04 3.45 27.41
N LEU A 124 -5.27 3.08 26.39
CA LEU A 124 -5.58 1.94 25.53
C LEU A 124 -5.87 0.71 26.41
N PRO A 125 -6.97 -0.02 26.19
CA PRO A 125 -7.30 -1.18 27.00
C PRO A 125 -6.18 -2.21 26.87
N GLN A 126 -5.65 -2.69 27.99
CA GLN A 126 -4.56 -3.66 27.98
C GLN A 126 -5.00 -4.91 27.19
N PRO A 127 -4.20 -5.37 26.20
CA PRO A 127 -2.78 -5.10 26.01
C PRO A 127 -2.45 -4.24 24.77
N TRP A 128 -3.36 -3.37 24.32
CA TRP A 128 -3.11 -2.51 23.15
C TRP A 128 -1.93 -1.54 23.42
N GLN A 129 -0.73 -1.93 22.99
CA GLN A 129 0.48 -1.11 23.07
C GLN A 129 0.64 -0.36 21.75
N SER A 130 0.61 0.98 21.81
CA SER A 130 0.94 1.79 20.64
C SER A 130 2.45 1.75 20.41
N GLY A 131 2.85 1.14 19.29
CA GLY A 131 4.22 1.18 18.80
C GLY A 131 4.60 2.50 18.12
N ARG A 132 3.76 3.54 18.20
CA ARG A 132 4.09 4.88 17.68
C ARG A 132 4.84 5.69 18.74
N SER A 133 5.78 6.53 18.30
CA SER A 133 6.47 7.50 19.15
C SER A 133 6.75 8.78 18.37
N ALA A 134 6.96 9.91 19.06
CA ALA A 134 7.45 11.13 18.44
C ALA A 134 8.98 11.13 18.24
N ASP A 135 9.71 10.25 18.92
CA ASP A 135 11.18 10.16 18.87
C ASP A 135 11.72 9.44 17.64
N THR A 136 10.88 8.66 16.95
CA THR A 136 11.27 7.77 15.85
C THR A 136 10.12 7.60 14.86
N PRO A 137 10.36 7.58 13.54
CA PRO A 137 9.32 7.39 12.53
C PRO A 137 8.88 5.92 12.42
N TRP A 138 9.58 4.98 13.05
CA TRP A 138 9.27 3.56 13.03
C TRP A 138 8.11 3.21 13.95
N ILE A 139 7.32 2.22 13.53
CA ILE A 139 6.14 1.72 14.23
C ILE A 139 6.23 0.19 14.26
N VAL A 140 6.23 -0.42 15.44
CA VAL A 140 6.18 -1.89 15.60
C VAL A 140 4.83 -2.28 16.22
N HIS A 141 4.03 -3.06 15.50
CA HIS A 141 2.64 -3.32 15.87
C HIS A 141 2.55 -4.20 17.12
N GLY A 142 1.78 -3.76 18.12
CA GLY A 142 1.61 -4.48 19.39
C GLY A 142 2.79 -4.35 20.37
N ALA A 143 3.81 -3.55 20.03
CA ALA A 143 4.98 -3.33 20.88
C ALA A 143 4.93 -1.99 21.62
N ARG A 144 5.63 -1.90 22.75
CA ARG A 144 5.88 -0.64 23.46
C ARG A 144 7.24 -0.06 23.07
N TYR A 145 7.25 1.20 22.62
CA TYR A 145 8.48 1.98 22.45
C TYR A 145 9.15 2.26 23.81
N GLN A 146 10.49 2.18 23.83
CA GLN A 146 11.35 2.52 24.96
C GLN A 146 12.47 3.46 24.48
N PRO A 147 12.67 4.63 25.12
CA PRO A 147 13.75 5.54 24.76
C PRO A 147 15.11 5.01 25.22
N GLY A 148 16.15 5.38 24.48
CA GLY A 148 17.53 4.93 24.73
C GLY A 148 17.92 3.65 23.98
N SER A 149 19.22 3.34 23.98
CA SER A 149 19.76 2.15 23.31
C SER A 149 19.11 0.87 23.86
N ALA A 150 18.78 -0.05 22.96
CA ALA A 150 18.39 -1.40 23.35
C ALA A 150 19.46 -2.07 24.22
N PRO A 151 19.08 -2.98 25.14
CA PRO A 151 20.05 -3.70 25.97
C PRO A 151 21.02 -4.55 25.13
N SER A 152 22.18 -4.87 25.72
CA SER A 152 23.12 -5.83 25.16
C SER A 152 22.64 -7.26 25.36
N ALA A 153 22.99 -8.14 24.42
CA ALA A 153 22.79 -9.58 24.55
C ALA A 153 23.43 -10.12 25.85
N SER A 154 22.76 -11.08 26.49
CA SER A 154 23.25 -11.69 27.72
C SER A 154 24.43 -12.64 27.46
N GLY A 155 25.30 -12.78 28.46
CA GLY A 155 26.28 -13.87 28.51
C GLY A 155 25.58 -15.24 28.62
N GLN A 156 26.30 -16.32 28.34
CA GLN A 156 25.73 -17.66 28.44
C GLN A 156 25.41 -18.05 29.90
N PRO A 157 24.31 -18.76 30.16
CA PRO A 157 23.31 -19.26 29.21
C PRO A 157 22.36 -18.15 28.72
N ALA A 158 22.12 -18.05 27.40
CA ALA A 158 21.24 -17.05 26.80
C ALA A 158 20.26 -17.67 25.77
N PRO A 159 19.08 -17.06 25.53
CA PRO A 159 18.14 -17.52 24.51
C PRO A 159 18.73 -17.39 23.09
N ARG A 160 18.16 -18.14 22.16
CA ARG A 160 18.59 -18.22 20.76
C ARG A 160 17.51 -17.65 19.85
N ILE A 161 17.90 -17.00 18.77
CA ILE A 161 17.00 -16.46 17.73
C ILE A 161 17.60 -16.69 16.34
N GLY A 162 16.75 -16.84 15.33
CA GLY A 162 17.11 -16.89 13.92
C GLY A 162 15.91 -16.54 13.04
N HIS A 163 16.11 -16.50 11.72
CA HIS A 163 15.01 -16.31 10.78
C HIS A 163 14.07 -17.52 10.73
N ASP A 164 12.82 -17.29 10.32
CA ASP A 164 11.85 -18.35 10.11
C ASP A 164 12.10 -19.16 8.82
N VAL A 165 11.44 -20.30 8.66
CA VAL A 165 11.57 -21.14 7.46
C VAL A 165 10.72 -20.53 6.36
N GLY A 166 11.37 -20.10 5.27
CA GLY A 166 10.74 -19.39 4.15
C GLY A 166 11.05 -17.89 4.12
N GLU A 167 11.73 -17.34 5.12
CA GLU A 167 12.38 -16.03 5.00
C GLU A 167 13.54 -16.07 4.00
N GLN A 168 13.75 -14.95 3.31
CA GLN A 168 14.87 -14.73 2.37
C GLN A 168 15.75 -13.60 2.95
N PRO A 169 16.55 -13.88 4.00
CA PRO A 169 17.23 -12.85 4.78
C PRO A 169 18.32 -12.10 4.01
N ASP A 170 18.84 -12.72 2.95
CA ASP A 170 19.77 -12.21 1.96
C ASP A 170 19.15 -11.14 1.02
N ARG A 171 17.83 -11.18 0.83
CA ARG A 171 17.09 -10.24 -0.02
C ARG A 171 16.45 -9.15 0.86
N PRO A 172 16.77 -7.85 0.66
CA PRO A 172 16.23 -6.78 1.48
C PRO A 172 14.69 -6.72 1.43
N LEU A 173 14.06 -6.52 2.58
CA LEU A 173 12.61 -6.37 2.69
C LEU A 173 12.19 -4.95 2.27
N THR A 174 11.40 -4.83 1.21
CA THR A 174 10.86 -3.54 0.76
C THR A 174 9.85 -3.00 1.76
N ILE A 175 10.00 -1.73 2.15
CA ILE A 175 9.10 -1.02 3.07
C ILE A 175 8.53 0.19 2.35
N LEU A 176 7.24 0.16 2.00
CA LEU A 176 6.49 1.38 1.65
C LEU A 176 6.12 2.11 2.95
N ALA A 177 6.19 3.44 2.94
CA ALA A 177 5.80 4.23 4.12
C ALA A 177 4.32 3.99 4.46
N GLY A 178 4.02 3.78 5.75
CA GLY A 178 2.67 3.47 6.24
C GLY A 178 2.18 2.04 6.03
N VAL A 179 2.83 1.25 5.17
CA VAL A 179 2.44 -0.13 4.86
C VAL A 179 3.12 -1.10 5.84
N PRO A 180 2.36 -1.96 6.56
CA PRO A 180 2.95 -2.97 7.43
C PRO A 180 3.69 -4.06 6.64
N ALA A 181 4.99 -4.16 6.88
CA ALA A 181 5.82 -5.28 6.45
C ALA A 181 5.94 -6.32 7.57
N GLU A 182 6.34 -7.54 7.20
CA GLU A 182 6.55 -8.65 8.12
C GLU A 182 8.01 -9.12 8.07
N ALA A 183 8.63 -9.32 9.24
CA ALA A 183 9.83 -10.15 9.35
C ALA A 183 9.53 -11.32 10.30
N ARG A 184 9.93 -12.53 9.92
CA ARG A 184 9.60 -13.76 10.65
C ARG A 184 10.84 -14.34 11.31
N VAL A 185 10.72 -14.69 12.59
CA VAL A 185 11.82 -15.20 13.42
C VAL A 185 11.39 -16.40 14.25
N ARG A 186 12.28 -17.38 14.44
CA ARG A 186 12.14 -18.45 15.45
C ARG A 186 13.07 -18.14 16.60
N ALA A 187 12.63 -18.45 17.82
CA ALA A 187 13.45 -18.30 19.01
C ALA A 187 13.28 -19.50 19.96
N ALA A 188 14.18 -19.61 20.92
CA ALA A 188 14.07 -20.56 22.02
C ALA A 188 14.70 -19.94 23.28
N ASP A 189 14.20 -20.31 24.45
CA ASP A 189 14.86 -19.97 25.71
C ASP A 189 16.26 -20.60 25.80
N ALA A 190 17.04 -20.22 26.81
CA ALA A 190 18.41 -20.71 26.93
C ALA A 190 18.52 -22.26 27.05
N SER A 191 17.52 -22.92 27.61
CA SER A 191 17.45 -24.40 27.68
C SER A 191 17.09 -25.04 26.34
N GLY A 192 16.53 -24.27 25.40
CA GLY A 192 16.00 -24.74 24.12
C GLY A 192 14.49 -24.97 24.10
N GLY A 193 13.78 -24.53 25.14
CA GLY A 193 12.32 -24.59 25.22
C GLY A 193 11.63 -23.35 24.64
N PRO A 194 10.29 -23.26 24.81
CA PRO A 194 9.45 -22.19 24.28
C PRO A 194 9.39 -20.95 25.19
N GLY A 195 10.21 -20.83 26.24
CA GLY A 195 10.15 -19.80 27.30
C GLY A 195 10.53 -18.38 26.88
N VAL A 196 10.29 -17.99 25.63
CA VAL A 196 10.48 -16.63 25.11
C VAL A 196 9.26 -15.79 25.49
N THR A 197 9.49 -14.68 26.19
CA THR A 197 8.44 -13.80 26.75
C THR A 197 8.27 -12.49 25.99
N ALA A 198 9.30 -12.03 25.27
CA ALA A 198 9.22 -10.85 24.42
C ALA A 198 10.28 -10.88 23.30
N TYR A 199 10.12 -9.99 22.33
CA TYR A 199 11.12 -9.63 21.33
C TYR A 199 11.48 -8.16 21.48
N THR A 200 12.76 -7.84 21.40
CA THR A 200 13.27 -6.48 21.27
C THR A 200 13.56 -6.19 19.81
N ILE A 201 13.07 -5.06 19.30
CA ILE A 201 13.30 -4.58 17.93
C ILE A 201 13.99 -3.22 17.99
N ALA A 202 15.06 -3.02 17.23
CA ALA A 202 15.71 -1.73 17.01
C ALA A 202 15.95 -1.50 15.52
N PHE A 203 16.02 -0.24 15.08
CA PHE A 203 16.31 0.13 13.69
C PHE A 203 17.57 1.00 13.67
N ASP A 204 18.58 0.61 12.91
CA ASP A 204 19.89 1.26 12.99
C ASP A 204 19.86 2.69 12.46
N GLY A 205 20.54 3.57 13.20
CA GLY A 205 20.51 5.03 13.03
C GLY A 205 19.28 5.74 13.60
N TYR A 206 18.27 5.01 14.11
CA TYR A 206 17.08 5.61 14.74
C TYR A 206 17.15 5.54 16.27
N ARG A 207 16.32 6.36 16.94
CA ARG A 207 16.28 6.45 18.39
C ARG A 207 15.42 5.36 19.02
N GLY A 208 15.82 4.96 20.22
CA GLY A 208 15.06 4.04 21.06
C GLY A 208 15.05 2.59 20.55
N HIS A 209 14.13 1.82 21.08
CA HIS A 209 13.82 0.46 20.68
C HIS A 209 12.36 0.12 21.02
N PHE A 210 11.88 -1.04 20.58
CA PHE A 210 10.53 -1.52 20.82
C PHE A 210 10.60 -2.87 21.53
N VAL A 211 9.72 -3.10 22.50
CA VAL A 211 9.54 -4.42 23.13
C VAL A 211 8.15 -4.93 22.81
N LEU A 212 8.10 -6.01 22.03
CA LEU A 212 6.92 -6.73 21.58
C LEU A 212 6.72 -7.96 22.48
N PRO A 213 5.62 -8.08 23.26
CA PRO A 213 5.36 -9.29 24.03
C PRO A 213 5.25 -10.53 23.13
N ALA A 214 5.80 -11.67 23.55
CA ALA A 214 5.71 -12.93 22.81
C ALA A 214 4.31 -13.58 22.91
N THR A 215 3.43 -13.04 23.76
CA THR A 215 2.01 -13.38 23.79
C THR A 215 1.22 -12.08 23.82
N VAL A 216 0.59 -11.72 22.71
CA VAL A 216 -0.29 -10.55 22.64
C VAL A 216 -1.74 -11.03 22.53
N PRO A 217 -2.56 -10.84 23.58
CA PRO A 217 -4.01 -10.89 23.43
C PRO A 217 -4.46 -9.81 22.44
N THR A 218 -5.02 -10.21 21.30
CA THR A 218 -5.58 -9.28 20.31
C THR A 218 -7.08 -9.50 20.18
N GLU A 219 -7.77 -8.59 19.50
CA GLU A 219 -9.18 -8.80 19.12
C GLU A 219 -9.38 -9.86 18.02
N LEU A 220 -8.28 -10.52 17.59
CA LEU A 220 -8.27 -11.71 16.73
C LEU A 220 -8.01 -13.00 17.54
N GLY A 221 -7.93 -12.90 18.88
CA GLY A 221 -7.54 -13.98 19.78
C GLY A 221 -6.11 -13.86 20.30
N VAL A 222 -5.62 -14.91 20.96
CA VAL A 222 -4.24 -14.96 21.45
C VAL A 222 -3.30 -15.24 20.28
N VAL A 223 -2.54 -14.22 19.86
CA VAL A 223 -1.39 -14.42 18.97
C VAL A 223 -0.22 -14.87 19.85
N SER A 224 0.02 -16.18 19.89
CA SER A 224 1.21 -16.75 20.50
C SER A 224 2.38 -16.63 19.52
N ALA A 225 3.31 -15.73 19.82
CA ALA A 225 4.63 -15.64 19.22
C ALA A 225 5.66 -16.38 20.10
N SER A 226 5.26 -17.50 20.69
CA SER A 226 6.02 -18.26 21.69
C SER A 226 7.15 -19.08 21.06
N GLY A 227 8.26 -18.42 20.74
CA GLY A 227 9.55 -19.07 20.47
C GLY A 227 9.59 -19.95 19.22
N SER A 228 9.38 -21.25 19.39
CA SER A 228 9.72 -22.31 18.43
C SER A 228 8.93 -22.25 17.12
N ASP A 229 7.64 -21.94 17.24
CA ASP A 229 6.66 -22.16 16.19
C ASP A 229 6.73 -21.08 15.10
N GLY A 230 7.35 -19.95 15.42
CA GLY A 230 7.56 -18.80 14.55
C GLY A 230 6.81 -17.57 15.04
N ALA A 231 7.51 -16.44 15.13
CA ALA A 231 6.97 -15.14 15.48
C ALA A 231 7.00 -14.21 14.26
N THR A 232 5.87 -13.57 13.95
CA THR A 232 5.78 -12.57 12.88
C THR A 232 5.86 -11.17 13.48
N VAL A 233 7.02 -10.53 13.37
CA VAL A 233 7.25 -9.14 13.79
C VAL A 233 6.73 -8.23 12.68
N ARG A 234 5.65 -7.49 12.96
CA ARG A 234 5.04 -6.54 12.02
C ARG A 234 5.50 -5.12 12.32
N PHE A 235 5.96 -4.41 11.30
CA PHE A 235 6.41 -3.02 11.45
C PHE A 235 6.24 -2.20 10.16
N THR A 236 6.26 -0.88 10.31
CA THR A 236 6.28 0.08 9.19
C THR A 236 7.03 1.35 9.61
N ILE A 237 7.29 2.24 8.65
CA ILE A 237 7.79 3.59 8.89
C ILE A 237 6.68 4.59 8.51
N GLY A 238 6.25 5.45 9.44
CA GLY A 238 5.06 6.29 9.26
C GLY A 238 5.19 7.38 8.19
N ALA A 239 6.43 7.77 7.89
CA ALA A 239 6.86 8.65 6.81
C ALA A 239 8.30 8.27 6.42
N PRO A 240 8.76 8.49 5.17
CA PRO A 240 10.08 8.06 4.70
C PRO A 240 11.22 8.97 5.19
N ILE A 241 11.37 9.08 6.51
CA ILE A 241 12.38 9.90 7.19
C ILE A 241 13.66 9.08 7.37
N ARG A 242 14.80 9.65 6.96
CA ARG A 242 16.15 9.07 7.06
C ARG A 242 16.73 9.22 8.47
N GLN A 243 17.87 8.56 8.70
CA GLN A 243 18.63 8.60 9.96
C GLN A 243 19.10 10.01 10.36
N ASP A 244 19.27 10.93 9.39
CA ASP A 244 19.62 12.34 9.60
C ASP A 244 18.39 13.24 9.90
N GLY A 245 17.18 12.69 9.90
CA GLY A 245 15.92 13.41 10.07
C GLY A 245 15.35 14.03 8.79
N THR A 246 15.99 13.86 7.63
CA THR A 246 15.48 14.37 6.35
C THR A 246 14.39 13.46 5.78
N LEU A 247 13.37 14.03 5.14
CA LEU A 247 12.42 13.27 4.32
C LEU A 247 13.11 12.86 3.00
N ALA A 248 13.01 11.58 2.64
CA ALA A 248 13.48 11.08 1.36
C ALA A 248 12.46 11.39 0.25
N SER A 249 12.95 11.85 -0.91
CA SER A 249 12.16 12.09 -2.11
C SER A 249 11.55 10.80 -2.66
N SER A 250 10.35 10.89 -3.27
CA SER A 250 9.70 9.77 -3.96
C SER A 250 10.66 9.05 -4.93
N GLY A 251 10.61 7.72 -4.95
CA GLY A 251 11.50 6.87 -5.74
C GLY A 251 12.95 6.74 -5.23
N GLN A 252 13.43 7.62 -4.34
CA GLN A 252 14.80 7.54 -3.82
C GLN A 252 14.90 6.62 -2.60
N ALA A 253 14.85 5.30 -2.85
CA ALA A 253 14.94 4.28 -1.82
C ALA A 253 16.21 4.37 -0.96
N PHE A 254 16.10 4.02 0.33
CA PHE A 254 17.20 4.01 1.29
C PHE A 254 17.21 2.77 2.19
N ARG A 255 18.40 2.37 2.65
CA ARG A 255 18.59 1.16 3.47
C ARG A 255 18.50 1.46 4.96
N VAL A 256 17.91 0.53 5.70
CA VAL A 256 17.89 0.50 7.17
C VAL A 256 18.04 -0.95 7.62
N VAL A 257 18.80 -1.19 8.70
CA VAL A 257 18.90 -2.53 9.30
C VAL A 257 17.92 -2.60 10.48
N ALA A 258 16.98 -3.54 10.44
CA ALA A 258 16.23 -3.93 11.63
C ALA A 258 17.03 -5.00 12.40
N ARG A 259 17.16 -4.82 13.71
CA ARG A 259 17.75 -5.80 14.62
C ARG A 259 16.67 -6.34 15.53
N ILE A 260 16.54 -7.66 15.60
CA ILE A 260 15.56 -8.37 16.43
C ILE A 260 16.30 -9.30 17.40
N ALA A 261 15.90 -9.34 18.67
CA ALA A 261 16.43 -10.26 19.67
C ALA A 261 15.29 -10.79 20.55
N ALA A 262 15.42 -12.03 21.04
CA ALA A 262 14.47 -12.64 21.96
C ALA A 262 14.84 -12.34 23.41
N ILE A 263 13.82 -12.20 24.27
CA ILE A 263 13.92 -12.15 25.74
C ILE A 263 13.22 -13.38 26.31
N ASP A 264 13.85 -14.07 27.26
CA ASP A 264 13.25 -15.24 27.94
C ASP A 264 12.56 -14.92 29.27
N ASP A 265 12.00 -15.93 29.92
CA ASP A 265 11.32 -15.87 31.23
C ASP A 265 12.20 -15.35 32.37
N GLN A 266 13.52 -15.49 32.23
CA GLN A 266 14.53 -15.01 33.17
C GLN A 266 15.07 -13.62 32.78
N GLY A 267 14.45 -12.95 31.79
CA GLY A 267 14.82 -11.63 31.31
C GLY A 267 16.13 -11.57 30.55
N ARG A 268 16.69 -12.73 30.15
CA ARG A 268 17.95 -12.80 29.40
C ARG A 268 17.67 -12.52 27.93
N MET A 269 18.61 -11.89 27.26
CA MET A 269 18.48 -11.41 25.88
C MET A 269 19.39 -12.17 24.93
N SER A 270 18.88 -12.57 23.77
CA SER A 270 19.66 -13.27 22.75
C SER A 270 20.65 -12.33 22.06
N PRO A 271 21.64 -12.88 21.33
CA PRO A 271 22.27 -12.16 20.22
C PRO A 271 21.21 -11.63 19.24
N TRP A 272 21.55 -10.57 18.51
CA TRP A 272 20.67 -9.98 17.50
C TRP A 272 20.68 -10.81 16.20
N VAL A 273 19.49 -11.00 15.62
CA VAL A 273 19.33 -11.32 14.20
C VAL A 273 19.00 -10.03 13.43
N THR A 274 19.49 -9.92 12.18
CA THR A 274 19.41 -8.71 11.35
C THR A 274 18.51 -8.91 10.15
N ARG A 275 17.68 -7.91 9.80
CA ARG A 275 16.94 -7.87 8.53
C ARG A 275 17.28 -6.58 7.79
N GLU A 276 17.89 -6.72 6.61
CA GLU A 276 18.06 -5.60 5.67
C GLU A 276 16.69 -5.12 5.18
N LEU A 277 16.44 -3.82 5.26
CA LEU A 277 15.25 -3.16 4.76
C LEU A 277 15.60 -2.21 3.61
N SER A 278 14.71 -2.10 2.64
CA SER A 278 14.76 -1.09 1.57
C SER A 278 13.52 -0.22 1.66
N VAL A 279 13.63 0.92 2.35
CA VAL A 279 12.52 1.88 2.46
C VAL A 279 12.35 2.57 1.11
N LEU A 280 11.21 2.37 0.46
CA LEU A 280 10.82 3.02 -0.78
C LEU A 280 9.88 4.19 -0.45
N PRO A 281 10.30 5.45 -0.67
CA PRO A 281 9.43 6.60 -0.50
C PRO A 281 8.39 6.62 -1.63
N VAL A 282 7.13 6.56 -1.23
CA VAL A 282 5.94 6.84 -2.04
C VAL A 282 5.25 8.09 -1.48
N GLY A 283 4.23 8.60 -2.17
CA GLY A 283 3.40 9.70 -1.71
C GLY A 283 2.65 9.40 -0.40
N THR A 284 2.11 10.46 0.22
CA THR A 284 1.43 10.38 1.52
C THR A 284 0.33 11.42 1.61
N GLY A 285 -0.72 11.18 2.41
CA GLY A 285 -1.76 12.20 2.60
C GLY A 285 -2.96 11.79 3.45
N ASP A 286 -4.14 12.23 3.01
CA ASP A 286 -5.42 11.99 3.70
C ASP A 286 -5.89 10.54 3.52
N VAL A 287 -5.68 9.99 2.33
CA VAL A 287 -6.01 8.62 1.93
C VAL A 287 -4.80 8.03 1.22
N GLU A 288 -4.39 6.84 1.64
CA GLU A 288 -3.33 6.05 0.99
C GLU A 288 -3.84 4.61 0.89
N VAL A 289 -3.67 3.97 -0.26
CA VAL A 289 -4.06 2.58 -0.52
C VAL A 289 -2.87 1.88 -1.17
N ALA A 290 -2.31 0.89 -0.48
CA ALA A 290 -1.19 0.11 -0.99
C ALA A 290 -1.61 -1.34 -1.24
N LEU A 291 -1.25 -1.85 -2.41
CA LEU A 291 -1.29 -3.26 -2.76
C LEU A 291 0.08 -3.90 -2.49
N THR A 292 0.09 -5.14 -2.06
CA THR A 292 1.29 -5.99 -1.92
C THR A 292 0.95 -7.37 -2.44
N MET A 293 1.71 -7.87 -3.41
CA MET A 293 1.57 -9.23 -3.95
C MET A 293 2.48 -10.21 -3.17
N SER A 294 2.15 -11.50 -3.16
CA SER A 294 3.03 -12.56 -2.62
C SER A 294 4.11 -13.03 -3.59
N GLU A 295 3.97 -12.64 -4.86
CA GLU A 295 4.70 -13.13 -6.03
C GLU A 295 4.72 -12.00 -7.07
N ALA A 296 5.80 -11.91 -7.86
CA ALA A 296 5.93 -10.91 -8.91
C ALA A 296 4.98 -11.19 -10.09
N THR A 297 3.78 -10.62 -10.05
CA THR A 297 2.76 -10.73 -11.10
C THR A 297 1.94 -9.44 -11.21
N ASP A 298 1.34 -9.23 -12.38
CA ASP A 298 0.58 -8.04 -12.72
C ASP A 298 -0.81 -8.05 -12.05
N LEU A 299 -0.89 -7.39 -10.89
CA LEU A 299 -2.13 -7.15 -10.15
C LEU A 299 -2.43 -5.65 -10.05
N ASP A 300 -3.31 -5.14 -10.90
CA ASP A 300 -3.78 -3.74 -10.87
C ASP A 300 -4.44 -3.36 -9.53
N LEU A 301 -4.15 -2.16 -9.02
CA LEU A 301 -4.94 -1.48 -7.99
C LEU A 301 -5.93 -0.47 -8.62
N TYR A 302 -7.22 -0.62 -8.29
CA TYR A 302 -8.26 0.36 -8.66
C TYR A 302 -8.85 1.00 -7.40
N VAL A 303 -8.72 2.32 -7.26
CA VAL A 303 -9.37 3.07 -6.17
C VAL A 303 -10.35 4.09 -6.74
N THR A 304 -11.64 3.89 -6.46
CA THR A 304 -12.72 4.82 -6.86
C THR A 304 -13.03 5.77 -5.71
N ASP A 305 -13.10 7.07 -6.01
CA ASP A 305 -13.42 8.11 -5.03
C ASP A 305 -14.93 8.50 -5.03
N PRO A 306 -15.39 9.33 -4.07
CA PRO A 306 -16.80 9.71 -3.92
C PRO A 306 -17.43 10.45 -5.11
N THR A 307 -16.63 10.94 -6.06
CA THR A 307 -17.08 11.58 -7.31
C THR A 307 -17.28 10.58 -8.45
N GLY A 308 -16.87 9.32 -8.25
CA GLY A 308 -16.90 8.26 -9.26
C GLY A 308 -15.67 8.21 -10.17
N ASN A 309 -14.64 9.04 -9.94
CA ASN A 309 -13.36 8.88 -10.64
C ASN A 309 -12.58 7.69 -10.04
N THR A 310 -12.00 6.85 -10.90
CA THR A 310 -11.17 5.71 -10.50
C THR A 310 -9.71 5.98 -10.86
N VAL A 311 -8.81 5.89 -9.88
CA VAL A 311 -7.36 5.92 -10.09
C VAL A 311 -6.85 4.48 -10.21
N TYR A 312 -6.09 4.22 -11.29
CA TYR A 312 -5.52 2.92 -11.70
C TYR A 312 -4.49 3.16 -12.82
N PHE A 313 -3.82 2.13 -13.35
CA PHE A 313 -2.78 2.29 -14.41
C PHE A 313 -3.24 3.12 -15.62
N GLY A 314 -4.50 2.99 -16.04
CA GLY A 314 -5.08 3.73 -17.18
C GLY A 314 -5.56 5.15 -16.84
N ASN A 315 -5.51 5.56 -15.56
CA ASN A 315 -5.83 6.90 -15.08
C ASN A 315 -5.00 7.22 -13.82
N THR A 316 -3.68 7.39 -13.99
CA THR A 316 -2.73 7.54 -12.88
C THR A 316 -2.82 8.87 -12.14
N THR A 317 -3.63 9.82 -12.59
CA THR A 317 -3.93 11.07 -11.87
C THR A 317 -5.41 11.43 -12.03
N GLY A 318 -6.18 11.16 -10.99
CA GLY A 318 -7.62 11.41 -10.94
C GLY A 318 -7.95 12.89 -10.80
N VAL A 319 -9.10 13.30 -11.37
CA VAL A 319 -9.57 14.70 -11.36
C VAL A 319 -9.85 15.25 -9.96
N SER A 320 -9.97 14.38 -8.97
CA SER A 320 -10.09 14.67 -7.54
C SER A 320 -8.75 14.95 -6.84
N GLY A 321 -7.61 14.79 -7.52
CA GLY A 321 -6.27 14.90 -6.94
C GLY A 321 -5.74 13.61 -6.32
N GLY A 322 -6.25 12.44 -6.74
CA GLY A 322 -5.66 11.14 -6.43
C GLY A 322 -4.58 10.76 -7.44
N HIS A 323 -3.52 10.08 -7.00
CA HIS A 323 -2.38 9.68 -7.85
C HIS A 323 -2.02 8.22 -7.62
N LEU A 324 -1.81 7.45 -8.69
CA LEU A 324 -1.04 6.21 -8.69
C LEU A 324 0.44 6.60 -8.86
N ASP A 325 1.29 6.28 -7.88
CA ASP A 325 2.72 6.62 -7.92
C ASP A 325 3.66 5.43 -7.70
N LEU A 326 3.10 4.24 -7.51
CA LEU A 326 3.78 2.97 -7.72
C LEU A 326 2.86 2.02 -8.49
N ASP A 327 3.39 1.47 -9.57
CA ASP A 327 2.74 0.63 -10.58
C ASP A 327 3.81 -0.39 -10.98
N ALA A 328 3.70 -1.64 -10.50
CA ALA A 328 4.81 -2.60 -10.53
C ALA A 328 4.37 -4.00 -10.97
N ASN A 329 5.21 -4.61 -11.81
CA ASN A 329 4.94 -5.83 -12.59
C ASN A 329 4.00 -5.64 -13.80
N ALA A 330 3.57 -4.40 -14.09
CA ALA A 330 2.80 -4.01 -15.27
C ALA A 330 3.23 -4.71 -16.57
N ALA A 331 2.27 -5.31 -17.28
CA ALA A 331 2.45 -6.07 -18.51
C ALA A 331 3.62 -7.09 -18.42
N CYS A 332 3.76 -7.72 -17.26
CA CYS A 332 4.82 -8.66 -16.89
C CYS A 332 6.27 -8.24 -17.18
N SER A 333 6.50 -6.94 -17.35
CA SER A 333 7.79 -6.38 -17.80
C SER A 333 8.19 -5.10 -17.07
N GLY A 334 7.22 -4.36 -16.53
CA GLY A 334 7.41 -3.25 -15.59
C GLY A 334 7.80 -3.70 -14.16
N ASN A 335 8.66 -4.69 -14.00
CA ASN A 335 9.14 -5.09 -12.67
C ASN A 335 10.07 -4.00 -12.10
N LEU A 336 9.60 -3.29 -11.08
CA LEU A 336 10.33 -2.21 -10.42
C LEU A 336 11.26 -2.69 -9.29
N GLY A 337 11.55 -3.99 -9.22
CA GLY A 337 12.25 -4.63 -8.09
C GLY A 337 11.41 -4.74 -6.81
N VAL A 338 10.10 -4.49 -6.91
CA VAL A 338 9.12 -4.51 -5.82
C VAL A 338 7.79 -5.08 -6.33
N ASP A 339 7.02 -5.68 -5.43
CA ASP A 339 5.76 -6.38 -5.74
C ASP A 339 4.58 -5.64 -5.09
N ASN A 340 4.39 -4.39 -5.51
CA ASN A 340 3.56 -3.40 -4.85
C ASN A 340 2.97 -2.38 -5.83
N GLU A 341 1.73 -1.96 -5.59
CA GLU A 341 1.17 -0.71 -6.13
C GLU A 341 0.76 0.25 -5.02
N HIS A 342 0.64 1.54 -5.35
CA HIS A 342 0.26 2.57 -4.38
C HIS A 342 -0.52 3.72 -5.02
N VAL A 343 -1.70 3.99 -4.45
CA VAL A 343 -2.56 5.15 -4.77
C VAL A 343 -2.74 6.03 -3.54
N TYR A 344 -2.60 7.35 -3.69
CA TYR A 344 -2.87 8.30 -2.59
C TYR A 344 -3.58 9.59 -3.03
N TRP A 345 -4.26 10.23 -2.09
CA TRP A 345 -4.71 11.62 -2.18
C TRP A 345 -3.89 12.47 -1.20
N PRO A 346 -3.17 13.52 -1.64
CA PRO A 346 -2.38 14.39 -0.76
C PRO A 346 -3.22 15.02 0.37
N THR A 347 -2.56 15.44 1.44
CA THR A 347 -3.23 16.10 2.59
C THR A 347 -4.05 17.32 2.15
N GLY A 348 -5.31 17.38 2.57
CA GLY A 348 -6.27 18.41 2.18
C GLY A 348 -6.84 18.25 0.77
N ARG A 349 -6.65 17.11 0.09
CA ARG A 349 -7.13 16.85 -1.27
C ARG A 349 -8.15 15.73 -1.39
N ALA A 350 -8.25 14.80 -0.44
CA ALA A 350 -9.21 13.71 -0.52
C ALA A 350 -10.66 14.24 -0.46
N PRO A 351 -11.52 13.96 -1.47
CA PRO A 351 -12.95 14.22 -1.33
C PRO A 351 -13.55 13.43 -0.16
N ARG A 352 -14.47 14.04 0.59
CA ARG A 352 -15.18 13.34 1.67
C ARG A 352 -16.29 12.47 1.10
N GLY A 353 -16.43 11.25 1.61
CA GLY A 353 -17.49 10.32 1.21
C GLY A 353 -17.02 8.86 1.19
N THR A 354 -17.71 8.02 0.42
CA THR A 354 -17.38 6.61 0.26
C THR A 354 -16.40 6.40 -0.89
N TYR A 355 -15.30 5.72 -0.60
CA TYR A 355 -14.37 5.17 -1.58
C TYR A 355 -14.61 3.67 -1.76
N SER A 356 -14.24 3.10 -2.91
CA SER A 356 -14.12 1.65 -3.08
C SER A 356 -12.74 1.26 -3.61
N VAL A 357 -12.22 0.14 -3.12
CA VAL A 357 -10.98 -0.49 -3.58
C VAL A 357 -11.31 -1.81 -4.28
N ARG A 358 -10.76 -2.01 -5.46
CA ARG A 358 -10.76 -3.27 -6.21
C ARG A 358 -9.33 -3.65 -6.59
N VAL A 359 -9.09 -4.94 -6.79
CA VAL A 359 -7.85 -5.47 -7.38
C VAL A 359 -8.22 -6.32 -8.59
N ALA A 360 -7.48 -6.18 -9.68
CA ALA A 360 -7.60 -7.07 -10.84
C ALA A 360 -6.37 -7.97 -10.97
N HIS A 361 -6.56 -9.21 -11.42
CA HIS A 361 -5.49 -10.05 -11.94
C HIS A 361 -5.41 -9.80 -13.44
N TYR A 362 -4.57 -8.84 -13.85
CA TYR A 362 -4.54 -8.32 -15.22
C TYR A 362 -3.70 -9.19 -16.15
N GLU A 363 -2.47 -9.54 -15.72
CA GLU A 363 -1.61 -10.52 -16.41
C GLU A 363 -0.93 -11.50 -15.41
N SER A 364 -0.74 -12.76 -15.83
CA SER A 364 -0.20 -13.82 -14.96
C SER A 364 1.26 -14.16 -15.32
N CYS A 365 2.19 -13.34 -14.81
CA CYS A 365 3.63 -13.48 -15.01
C CYS A 365 4.19 -14.77 -14.37
N ILE A 366 3.39 -15.37 -13.47
CA ILE A 366 3.73 -16.55 -12.66
C ILE A 366 3.13 -17.85 -13.19
N GLN A 367 2.80 -17.91 -14.48
CA GLN A 367 2.30 -19.11 -15.17
C GLN A 367 0.97 -19.65 -14.61
N GLY A 368 0.07 -18.77 -14.16
CA GLY A 368 -1.22 -19.16 -13.57
C GLY A 368 -1.11 -19.79 -12.18
N ARG A 369 0.06 -19.73 -11.52
CA ARG A 369 0.16 -20.06 -10.08
C ARG A 369 -0.74 -19.09 -9.28
N PRO A 370 -1.36 -19.54 -8.18
CA PRO A 370 -2.09 -18.65 -7.30
C PRO A 370 -1.19 -17.56 -6.69
N VAL A 371 -1.76 -16.37 -6.49
CA VAL A 371 -1.12 -15.24 -5.81
C VAL A 371 -2.01 -14.80 -4.65
N ASP A 372 -1.41 -14.66 -3.47
CA ASP A 372 -2.03 -13.97 -2.33
C ASP A 372 -1.69 -12.48 -2.42
N TYR A 373 -2.63 -11.61 -2.04
CA TYR A 373 -2.38 -10.18 -1.99
C TYR A 373 -2.85 -9.58 -0.67
N ARG A 374 -2.29 -8.43 -0.32
CA ARG A 374 -2.72 -7.59 0.81
C ARG A 374 -3.02 -6.18 0.33
N ILE A 375 -4.14 -5.62 0.79
CA ILE A 375 -4.49 -4.21 0.67
C ILE A 375 -4.31 -3.57 2.05
N THR A 376 -3.53 -2.49 2.11
CA THR A 376 -3.47 -1.61 3.28
C THR A 376 -4.14 -0.29 2.91
N VAL A 377 -5.22 0.07 3.62
CA VAL A 377 -5.85 1.39 3.53
C VAL A 377 -5.45 2.22 4.74
N ARG A 378 -4.87 3.40 4.52
CA ARG A 378 -4.79 4.49 5.51
C ARG A 378 -5.81 5.57 5.18
N ASN A 379 -6.45 6.10 6.22
CA ASN A 379 -7.58 7.04 6.11
C ASN A 379 -7.56 7.98 7.31
N CYS A 380 -7.17 9.24 7.12
CA CYS A 380 -7.05 10.23 8.20
C CYS A 380 -6.22 9.74 9.43
N GLY A 381 -5.23 8.87 9.21
CA GLY A 381 -4.40 8.25 10.25
C GLY A 381 -4.94 6.94 10.86
N GLU A 382 -6.14 6.49 10.49
CA GLU A 382 -6.58 5.10 10.70
C GLU A 382 -5.81 4.16 9.76
N THR A 383 -5.79 2.85 10.05
CA THR A 383 -5.18 1.85 9.17
C THR A 383 -5.99 0.55 9.18
N VAL A 384 -6.29 -0.01 8.02
CA VAL A 384 -6.96 -1.31 7.85
C VAL A 384 -6.14 -2.15 6.88
N VAL A 385 -5.88 -3.41 7.25
CA VAL A 385 -5.21 -4.39 6.38
C VAL A 385 -6.20 -5.48 6.04
N LEU A 386 -6.34 -5.78 4.75
CA LEU A 386 -7.11 -6.88 4.21
C LEU A 386 -6.21 -7.81 3.40
N SER A 387 -6.58 -9.07 3.27
CA SER A 387 -5.95 -10.02 2.36
C SER A 387 -6.98 -10.68 1.43
N GLY A 388 -6.55 -10.99 0.21
CA GLY A 388 -7.31 -11.75 -0.78
C GLY A 388 -6.40 -12.68 -1.57
N ARG A 389 -6.96 -13.43 -2.51
CA ARG A 389 -6.23 -14.42 -3.31
C ARG A 389 -6.85 -14.55 -4.69
N PHE A 390 -5.99 -14.66 -5.70
CA PHE A 390 -6.36 -15.18 -7.02
C PHE A 390 -5.78 -16.59 -7.19
N ALA A 391 -6.58 -17.49 -7.76
CA ALA A 391 -6.22 -18.90 -7.94
C ALA A 391 -6.53 -19.43 -9.36
N GLY A 392 -6.82 -18.52 -10.29
CA GLY A 392 -7.14 -18.79 -11.68
C GLY A 392 -6.32 -17.93 -12.64
N GLY A 393 -6.67 -17.96 -13.92
CA GLY A 393 -6.01 -17.16 -14.95
C GLY A 393 -6.42 -15.70 -14.90
N ALA A 394 -5.45 -14.82 -15.12
CA ALA A 394 -5.65 -13.38 -15.29
C ALA A 394 -6.59 -13.06 -16.47
N GLN A 395 -7.19 -11.88 -16.45
CA GLN A 395 -7.94 -11.29 -17.57
C GLN A 395 -7.40 -9.88 -17.84
N ALA A 396 -6.88 -9.65 -19.06
CA ALA A 396 -6.42 -8.34 -19.51
C ALA A 396 -7.63 -7.42 -19.81
N GLN A 397 -8.35 -7.04 -18.76
CA GLN A 397 -9.61 -6.31 -18.75
C GLN A 397 -9.63 -5.33 -17.57
N GLN A 398 -10.37 -4.23 -17.72
CA GLN A 398 -10.37 -3.16 -16.71
C GLN A 398 -11.43 -3.40 -15.62
N CYS A 399 -10.99 -3.47 -14.37
CA CYS A 399 -11.84 -3.68 -13.19
C CYS A 399 -12.49 -2.35 -12.72
N LEU A 400 -13.25 -1.71 -13.61
CA LEU A 400 -13.88 -0.39 -13.40
C LEU A 400 -15.27 -0.43 -12.76
N SER A 401 -15.97 -1.57 -12.85
CA SER A 401 -17.30 -1.79 -12.28
C SER A 401 -17.22 -2.69 -11.05
N ASN A 402 -18.16 -2.54 -10.12
CA ASN A 402 -18.33 -3.47 -9.00
C ASN A 402 -19.01 -4.77 -9.48
N GLY A 403 -18.95 -5.84 -8.68
CA GLY A 403 -19.70 -7.08 -8.94
C GLY A 403 -19.32 -7.79 -10.24
N GLN A 404 -18.07 -7.67 -10.68
CA GLN A 404 -17.51 -8.51 -11.75
C GLN A 404 -17.25 -9.93 -11.23
N ASP A 405 -16.70 -10.80 -12.10
CA ASP A 405 -16.28 -12.13 -11.67
C ASP A 405 -15.06 -12.05 -10.72
N PRO A 406 -15.20 -12.46 -9.44
CA PRO A 406 -14.12 -12.44 -8.46
C PRO A 406 -12.99 -13.44 -8.76
N SER A 407 -13.10 -14.25 -9.81
CA SER A 407 -11.97 -15.05 -10.32
C SER A 407 -10.82 -14.19 -10.84
N TRP A 408 -11.09 -12.94 -11.27
CA TRP A 408 -10.09 -12.00 -11.81
C TRP A 408 -10.26 -10.54 -11.36
N CYS A 409 -11.46 -10.07 -10.99
CA CYS A 409 -11.70 -8.69 -10.52
C CYS A 409 -12.45 -8.73 -9.19
N GLN A 410 -11.75 -8.43 -8.10
CA GLN A 410 -12.30 -8.51 -6.74
C GLN A 410 -12.57 -7.11 -6.19
N ASP A 411 -13.83 -6.82 -5.87
CA ASP A 411 -14.16 -5.84 -4.83
C ASP A 411 -13.46 -6.24 -3.54
N VAL A 412 -12.71 -5.31 -2.93
CA VAL A 412 -11.98 -5.56 -1.67
C VAL A 412 -12.72 -4.91 -0.51
N VAL A 413 -12.86 -3.59 -0.54
CA VAL A 413 -13.46 -2.82 0.56
C VAL A 413 -14.08 -1.53 0.07
N SER A 414 -15.26 -1.21 0.58
CA SER A 414 -15.79 0.16 0.54
C SER A 414 -15.57 0.84 1.89
N PHE A 415 -15.08 2.07 1.92
CA PHE A 415 -14.78 2.77 3.17
C PHE A 415 -15.14 4.26 3.14
N VAL A 416 -15.56 4.80 4.28
CA VAL A 416 -15.96 6.21 4.42
C VAL A 416 -14.80 7.07 4.95
N VAL A 417 -14.45 8.11 4.19
CA VAL A 417 -13.44 9.11 4.52
C VAL A 417 -14.10 10.31 5.24
N PRO A 418 -13.82 10.52 6.55
CA PRO A 418 -14.25 11.69 7.29
C PRO A 418 -13.43 12.93 6.90
N PRO A 419 -13.75 14.15 7.38
CA PRO A 419 -12.82 15.27 7.27
C PRO A 419 -11.56 14.98 8.09
N CYS A 420 -10.42 14.72 7.42
CA CYS A 420 -9.16 14.41 8.09
C CYS A 420 -8.63 15.58 8.93
N ALA A 421 -8.73 16.80 8.38
CA ALA A 421 -8.37 18.03 9.09
C ALA A 421 -9.32 18.31 10.28
N PRO A 422 -8.85 19.01 11.34
CA PRO A 422 -9.75 19.68 12.27
C PRO A 422 -10.55 20.78 11.55
N PRO A 423 -11.79 21.10 11.98
CA PRO A 423 -12.56 22.20 11.40
C PRO A 423 -11.95 23.58 11.64
N ASN A 424 -11.05 23.69 12.63
CA ASN A 424 -10.24 24.87 12.90
C ASN A 424 -8.76 24.48 12.73
N GLY A 425 -8.03 25.23 11.90
CA GLY A 425 -6.56 25.25 11.90
C GLY A 425 -6.00 25.99 13.13
N PRO A 426 -4.70 26.30 13.15
CA PRO A 426 -4.07 27.13 14.18
C PRO A 426 -4.61 28.57 14.19
#